data_AF-B6W9I0-F1
#
_entry.id   AF-B6W9I0-F1
#
_cell.length_a   1.000
_cell.length_b   1.000
_cell.length_c   1.000
_cell.angle_alpha   90.00
_cell.angle_beta   90.00
_cell.angle_gamma   90.00
#
_symmetry.space_group_name_H-M   'P 1'
#
loop_
_entity.id
_entity.type
_entity.pdbx_description
1 polymer ?
#
loop_
_entity_poly.entity_id
_entity_poly.type
_entity_poly.pdbx_seq_one_letter_code
_entity_poly.pdbx_strand_id
1 'polypeptide(L)' 'MMVIAYKRDGELVINPDANWKIEKDDTLVLLGDSENSEKLQKEVDKYK' A
#
# COMPACT_ATOMS: atom_id res chain seq x y z
N MET A 1 3.46 4.66 8.81
CA MET A 1 2.49 3.93 7.96
C MET A 1 3.11 2.61 7.54
N MET A 2 2.35 1.52 7.54
CA MET A 2 2.84 0.15 7.35
C MET A 2 1.95 -0.61 6.36
N VAL A 3 2.53 -1.35 5.42
CA VAL A 3 1.77 -2.27 4.55
C VAL A 3 1.41 -3.50 5.37
N ILE A 4 0.11 -3.78 5.49
CA ILE A 4 -0.41 -4.94 6.23
C ILE A 4 -0.91 -6.04 5.30
N ALA A 5 -1.27 -5.68 4.07
CA ALA A 5 -1.69 -6.61 3.04
C ALA A 5 -1.51 -5.98 1.65
N TYR A 6 -1.50 -6.83 0.63
CA TYR A 6 -1.63 -6.42 -0.76
C TYR A 6 -2.59 -7.35 -1.49
N LYS A 7 -3.25 -6.83 -2.51
CA LYS A 7 -4.07 -7.61 -3.44
C LYS A 7 -3.40 -7.65 -4.81
N ARG A 8 -3.20 -8.85 -5.33
CA ARG A 8 -2.64 -9.13 -6.66
C ARG A 8 -3.46 -10.21 -7.33
N ASP A 9 -3.81 -10.01 -8.61
CA ASP A 9 -4.56 -10.98 -9.41
C ASP A 9 -5.85 -11.52 -8.75
N GLY A 10 -6.50 -10.68 -7.94
CA GLY A 10 -7.72 -11.04 -7.22
C GLY A 10 -7.49 -11.63 -5.83
N GLU A 11 -6.28 -12.06 -5.49
CA GLU A 11 -5.93 -12.67 -4.21
C GLU A 11 -5.42 -11.63 -3.22
N LEU A 12 -5.90 -11.73 -1.96
CA LEU A 12 -5.45 -10.89 -0.86
C LEU A 12 -4.41 -11.64 -0.03
N VAL A 13 -3.20 -11.10 0.04
CA VAL A 13 -2.10 -11.64 0.87
C VAL A 13 -1.90 -10.73 2.08
N ILE A 14 -2.10 -11.29 3.28
CA ILE A 14 -1.95 -10.60 4.57
C ILE A 14 -0.57 -10.91 5.14
N ASN A 15 0.07 -9.92 5.77
CA ASN A 15 1.46 -10.01 6.28
C ASN A 15 2.43 -10.46 5.18
N PRO A 16 2.68 -9.60 4.17
CA PRO A 16 3.64 -9.90 3.11
C PRO A 16 5.01 -10.29 3.67
N ASP A 17 5.70 -11.18 2.97
CA ASP A 17 7.09 -11.54 3.29
C ASP A 17 7.99 -10.29 3.30
N ALA A 18 9.04 -10.30 4.12
CA ALA A 18 9.96 -9.17 4.24
C ALA A 18 10.67 -8.81 2.91
N ASN A 19 10.77 -9.77 1.98
CA ASN A 19 11.38 -9.57 0.65
C ASN A 19 10.36 -9.30 -0.45
N TRP A 20 9.07 -9.21 -0.12
CA TRP A 20 8.03 -8.88 -1.09
C TRP A 20 8.28 -7.49 -1.68
N LYS A 21 7.98 -7.35 -2.97
CA LYS A 21 8.12 -6.11 -3.73
C LYS A 21 6.78 -5.72 -4.31
N ILE A 22 6.51 -4.41 -4.26
CA ILE A 22 5.36 -3.80 -4.93
C ILE A 22 5.54 -3.99 -6.43
N GLU A 23 4.50 -4.48 -7.08
CA GLU A 23 4.41 -4.59 -8.53
C GLU A 23 3.36 -3.65 -9.09
N LYS A 24 3.40 -3.45 -10.41
CA LYS A 24 2.40 -2.65 -11.10
C LYS A 24 1.02 -3.29 -10.88
N ASP A 25 0.01 -2.44 -10.68
CA ASP A 25 -1.39 -2.82 -10.49
C ASP A 25 -1.72 -3.51 -9.16
N ASP A 26 -0.74 -3.66 -8.25
CA ASP A 26 -1.00 -4.06 -6.87
C ASP A 26 -1.90 -3.04 -6.16
N THR A 27 -2.89 -3.54 -5.41
CA THR A 27 -3.62 -2.71 -4.44
C THR A 27 -3.04 -2.93 -3.05
N LEU A 28 -2.49 -1.88 -2.43
CA LEU A 28 -1.89 -1.95 -1.10
C LEU A 28 -2.90 -1.58 -0.02
N VAL A 29 -2.90 -2.34 1.07
CA VAL A 29 -3.63 -2.01 2.30
C VAL A 29 -2.63 -1.55 3.34
N LEU A 30 -2.80 -0.31 3.80
CA LEU A 30 -1.88 0.39 4.69
C LEU A 30 -2.56 0.68 6.03
N LEU A 31 -1.79 0.59 7.11
CA LEU A 31 -2.17 1.05 8.44
C LEU A 31 -1.32 2.27 8.84
N GLY A 32 -1.97 3.35 9.27
CA GLY A 32 -1.31 4.57 9.74
C GLY A 32 -2.30 5.53 10.40
N ASP A 33 -1.78 6.56 11.04
CA ASP A 33 -2.59 7.68 11.53
C ASP A 33 -3.06 8.59 10.37
N SER A 34 -3.97 9.51 10.70
CA SER A 34 -4.55 10.46 9.73
C SER A 34 -3.51 11.37 9.10
N GLU A 35 -2.52 11.86 9.87
CA GLU A 35 -1.49 12.76 9.37
C GLU A 35 -0.62 12.09 8.30
N ASN A 36 -0.19 10.86 8.55
CA ASN A 36 0.60 10.07 7.61
C ASN A 36 -0.21 9.67 6.37
N SER A 37 -1.50 9.37 6.53
CA SER A 37 -2.42 9.09 5.42
C SER A 37 -2.56 10.30 4.50
N GLU A 38 -2.78 11.49 5.07
CA GLU A 38 -2.88 12.74 4.29
C GLU A 38 -1.59 13.08 3.53
N LYS A 39 -0.43 12.90 4.18
CA LYS A 39 0.87 13.11 3.53
C LYS A 39 1.04 12.17 2.33
N LEU A 40 0.69 10.89 2.47
CA LEU A 40 0.78 9.94 1.36
C LEU A 40 -0.16 10.30 0.22
N GLN A 41 -1.43 10.62 0.53
CA GLN A 41 -2.40 10.97 -0.50
C GLN A 41 -1.91 12.17 -1.33
N LYS A 42 -1.36 13.20 -0.67
CA LYS A 42 -0.77 14.36 -1.34
C LYS A 42 0.41 14.00 -2.25
N GLU A 43 1.26 13.06 -1.85
CA GLU A 43 2.38 12.61 -2.69
C GLU A 43 1.91 11.82 -3.91
N VAL A 44 0.94 10.93 -3.74
CA VAL A 44 0.37 10.12 -4.84
C VAL A 44 -0.39 10.99 -5.85
N ASP A 45 -1.12 12.00 -5.37
CA ASP A 45 -1.89 12.90 -6.23
C ASP A 45 -1.02 13.72 -7.21
N LYS A 46 0.30 13.85 -6.97
CA LYS A 46 1.23 14.50 -7.91
C LYS A 46 1.44 13.73 -9.21
N TYR A 47 1.06 12.45 -9.24
CA TYR A 47 1.27 11.54 -10.37
C TYR A 47 -0.04 11.14 -11.08
N LYS A 48 -1.17 11.78 -10.72
CA LYS A 48 -2.45 11.66 -11.43
C LYS A 48 -2.49 12.60 -12.64
#